data_AF-F0SAV0-F1
#
_entry.id   AF-F0SAV0-F1
#
_cell.length_a   1.000
_cell.length_b   1.000
_cell.length_c   1.000
_cell.angle_alpha   90.00
_cell.angle_beta   90.00
_cell.angle_gamma   90.00
#
_symmetry.space_group_name_H-M   'P 1'
#
loop_
_entity.id
_entity.type
_entity.pdbx_description
1 polymer ?
#
loop_
_entity_poly.entity_id
_entity_poly.type
_entity_poly.pdbx_seq_one_letter_code
_entity_poly.pdbx_strand_id
1 'polypeptide(L)'
;MKTLTKTTTHVSRAKEYNNSIMQQVCDLLNWTPDQYCNHQYACYEDTLHRLFYETPVVLEQLRLSPVFRGFFINEWNDRTKCDLLDQAMVQDSGTLLAPDGSFVFQELDSSNDEQEYLFIHSAHRLANDPEFLTAINQVMDLVFKSSKW
;
A
#
# COMPACT_ATOMS: atom_id res chain seq x y z
N MET A 1 -36.75 -7.01 21.87
CA MET A 1 -35.91 -6.49 20.77
C MET A 1 -34.80 -7.51 20.52
N LYS A 2 -34.77 -8.16 19.34
CA LYS A 2 -33.61 -8.97 18.94
C LYS A 2 -32.58 -8.02 18.34
N THR A 3 -31.45 -7.86 19.02
CA THR A 3 -30.30 -7.11 18.52
C THR A 3 -29.78 -7.84 17.29
N LEU A 4 -30.02 -7.31 16.10
CA LEU A 4 -29.39 -7.77 14.86
C LEU A 4 -27.89 -7.49 15.01
N THR A 5 -27.11 -8.49 15.38
CA THR A 5 -25.66 -8.45 15.24
C THR A 5 -25.37 -8.20 13.75
N LYS A 6 -24.86 -7.00 13.42
CA LYS A 6 -24.42 -6.67 12.06
C LYS A 6 -23.32 -7.68 11.71
N THR A 7 -23.64 -8.64 10.84
CA THR A 7 -22.63 -9.52 10.26
C THR A 7 -21.74 -8.67 9.36
N THR A 8 -20.53 -8.36 9.83
CA THR A 8 -19.53 -7.61 9.06
C THR A 8 -19.19 -8.41 7.80
N THR A 9 -19.43 -7.84 6.62
CA THR A 9 -19.15 -8.48 5.34
C THR A 9 -17.64 -8.44 5.07
N HIS A 10 -17.15 -9.31 4.17
CA HIS A 10 -15.74 -9.26 3.73
C HIS A 10 -15.37 -7.88 3.17
N VAL A 11 -16.29 -7.21 2.47
CA VAL A 11 -16.10 -5.86 1.95
C VAL A 11 -15.96 -4.83 3.07
N SER A 12 -16.76 -4.91 4.13
CA SER A 12 -16.62 -3.96 5.24
C SER A 12 -15.32 -4.19 6.02
N ARG A 13 -14.87 -5.44 6.18
CA ARG A 13 -13.57 -5.74 6.79
C ARG A 13 -12.40 -5.16 5.97
N ALA A 14 -12.47 -5.29 4.64
CA ALA A 14 -11.45 -4.71 3.77
C ALA A 14 -11.39 -3.17 3.89
N LYS A 15 -12.55 -2.51 3.96
CA LYS A 15 -12.61 -1.05 4.18
C LYS A 15 -12.03 -0.64 5.53
N GLU A 16 -12.36 -1.37 6.59
CA GLU A 16 -11.82 -1.12 7.93
C GLU A 16 -10.29 -1.30 7.95
N TYR A 17 -9.78 -2.36 7.31
CA TYR A 17 -8.35 -2.60 7.17
C TYR A 17 -7.64 -1.47 6.42
N ASN A 18 -8.16 -1.08 5.26
CA ASN A 18 -7.59 0.00 4.45
C ASN A 18 -7.55 1.33 5.22
N ASN A 19 -8.63 1.65 5.95
CA ASN A 19 -8.68 2.86 6.78
C ASN A 19 -7.67 2.79 7.93
N SER A 20 -7.47 1.62 8.54
CA SER A 20 -6.50 1.42 9.60
C SER A 20 -5.06 1.64 9.12
N ILE A 21 -4.70 1.09 7.95
CA ILE A 21 -3.38 1.28 7.34
C ILE A 21 -3.15 2.76 6.99
N MET A 22 -4.12 3.39 6.35
CA MET A 22 -4.06 4.83 6.04
C MET A 22 -3.82 5.66 7.30
N GLN A 23 -4.59 5.41 8.36
CA GLN A 23 -4.45 6.17 9.61
C GLN A 23 -3.06 5.99 10.23
N GLN A 24 -2.55 4.75 10.29
CA GLN A 24 -1.22 4.47 10.83
C GLN A 24 -0.11 5.18 10.04
N VAL A 25 -0.20 5.22 8.71
CA VAL A 25 0.76 5.97 7.88
C VAL A 25 0.63 7.48 8.10
N CYS A 26 -0.60 7.99 8.18
CA CYS A 26 -0.83 9.41 8.44
C CYS A 26 -0.25 9.83 9.79
N ASP A 27 -0.43 8.99 10.81
CA ASP A 27 0.11 9.21 12.16
C ASP A 27 1.64 9.14 12.15
N LEU A 28 2.23 8.15 11.46
CA LEU A 28 3.69 7.95 11.35
C LEU A 28 4.39 9.11 10.62
N LEU A 29 3.85 9.51 9.47
CA LEU A 29 4.47 10.52 8.60
C LEU A 29 3.99 11.94 8.90
N ASN A 30 3.07 12.10 9.86
CA ASN A 30 2.36 13.35 10.11
C ASN A 30 1.69 13.92 8.84
N TRP A 31 1.09 13.04 8.04
CA TRP A 31 0.38 13.38 6.81
C TRP A 31 -1.12 13.50 7.06
N THR A 32 -1.78 14.28 6.21
CA THR A 32 -3.24 14.28 6.11
C THR A 32 -3.72 13.09 5.24
N PRO A 33 -4.96 12.61 5.44
CA PRO A 33 -5.55 11.58 4.58
C PRO A 33 -5.54 11.94 3.09
N ASP A 34 -5.70 13.22 2.77
CA ASP A 34 -5.65 13.72 1.39
C ASP A 34 -4.24 13.57 0.79
N GLN A 35 -3.19 13.86 1.55
CA GLN A 35 -1.80 13.64 1.09
C GLN A 35 -1.54 12.16 0.82
N TYR A 36 -1.97 11.26 1.71
CA TYR A 36 -1.88 9.81 1.51
C TYR A 36 -2.60 9.37 0.23
N CYS A 37 -3.86 9.79 0.06
CA CYS A 37 -4.66 9.39 -1.09
C CYS A 37 -4.09 9.94 -2.40
N ASN A 38 -3.61 11.19 -2.41
CA ASN A 38 -2.98 11.81 -3.57
C ASN A 38 -1.68 11.10 -3.95
N HIS A 39 -0.86 10.74 -2.97
CA HIS A 39 0.38 10.00 -3.21
C HIS A 39 0.10 8.59 -3.77
N GLN A 40 -0.85 7.86 -3.16
CA GLN A 40 -1.27 6.55 -3.66
C GLN A 40 -1.78 6.63 -5.11
N TYR A 41 -2.59 7.65 -5.42
CA TYR A 41 -3.10 7.86 -6.77
C TYR A 41 -2.00 8.23 -7.77
N ALA A 42 -1.06 9.10 -7.40
CA ALA A 42 0.07 9.46 -8.26
C ALA A 42 0.94 8.24 -8.58
N CYS A 43 1.26 7.42 -7.57
CA CYS A 43 2.04 6.20 -7.78
C CYS A 43 1.30 5.15 -8.64
N TYR A 44 -0.03 5.06 -8.50
CA TYR A 44 -0.87 4.23 -9.36
C TYR A 44 -0.76 4.63 -10.83
N GLU A 45 -0.96 5.91 -11.13
CA GLU A 45 -0.86 6.44 -12.50
C GLU A 45 0.55 6.28 -13.07
N ASP A 46 1.59 6.59 -12.29
CA ASP A 46 2.99 6.45 -12.71
C ASP A 46 3.35 4.99 -13.00
N THR A 47 2.88 4.04 -12.18
CA THR A 47 3.11 2.61 -12.37
C THR A 47 2.42 2.11 -13.64
N LEU A 48 1.17 2.51 -13.86
CA LEU A 48 0.43 2.18 -15.07
C LEU A 48 1.11 2.72 -16.32
N HIS A 49 1.48 4.00 -16.31
CA HIS A 49 2.19 4.61 -17.42
C HIS A 49 3.52 3.91 -17.69
N ARG A 50 4.29 3.59 -16.65
CA ARG A 50 5.60 2.95 -16.80
C ARG A 50 5.50 1.56 -17.45
N LEU A 51 4.49 0.78 -17.08
CA LEU A 51 4.33 -0.59 -17.57
C LEU A 51 3.62 -0.68 -18.93
N PHE A 52 2.74 0.27 -19.24
CA PHE A 52 1.81 0.16 -20.37
C PHE A 52 1.83 1.35 -21.33
N TYR A 53 2.86 2.22 -21.30
CA TYR A 53 2.90 3.41 -22.18
C TYR A 53 2.78 3.07 -23.69
N GLU A 54 3.34 1.94 -24.14
CA GLU A 54 3.25 1.51 -25.54
C GLU A 54 1.91 0.85 -25.90
N THR A 55 1.05 0.61 -24.91
CA THR A 55 -0.24 -0.06 -25.08
C THR A 55 -1.39 0.80 -24.57
N PRO A 56 -1.68 1.95 -25.22
CA PRO A 56 -2.62 2.96 -24.71
C PRO A 56 -4.04 2.43 -24.48
N VAL A 57 -4.49 1.45 -25.27
CA VAL A 57 -5.80 0.81 -25.10
C VAL A 57 -5.85 -0.02 -23.81
N VAL A 58 -4.77 -0.75 -23.52
CA VAL A 58 -4.63 -1.54 -22.29
C VAL A 58 -4.53 -0.61 -21.09
N LEU A 59 -3.71 0.44 -21.19
CA LEU A 59 -3.55 1.47 -20.16
C LEU A 59 -4.91 2.07 -19.74
N GLU A 60 -5.73 2.50 -20.70
CA GLU A 60 -7.03 3.11 -20.40
C GLU A 60 -8.01 2.11 -19.77
N GLN A 61 -8.01 0.85 -20.24
CA GLN A 61 -8.84 -0.20 -19.65
C GLN A 61 -8.42 -0.52 -18.21
N LEU A 62 -7.12 -0.57 -17.93
CA LEU A 62 -6.61 -0.80 -16.57
C LEU A 62 -6.90 0.39 -15.65
N ARG A 63 -6.70 1.63 -16.13
CA ARG A 63 -6.98 2.86 -15.39
C ARG A 63 -8.42 2.90 -14.86
N LEU A 64 -9.39 2.53 -15.70
CA LEU A 64 -10.82 2.54 -15.38
C LEU A 64 -11.31 1.27 -14.67
N SER A 65 -10.45 0.25 -14.53
CA SER A 65 -10.85 -1.05 -13.98
C SER A 65 -10.95 -1.02 -12.46
N PRO A 66 -12.13 -1.26 -11.86
CA PRO A 66 -12.26 -1.36 -10.41
C PRO A 66 -11.53 -2.60 -9.86
N VAL A 67 -11.35 -3.64 -10.68
CA VAL A 67 -10.61 -4.84 -10.32
C VAL A 67 -9.12 -4.53 -10.19
N PHE A 68 -8.55 -3.84 -11.18
CA PHE A 68 -7.14 -3.46 -11.16
C PHE A 68 -6.85 -2.47 -10.04
N ARG A 69 -7.72 -1.48 -9.84
CA ARG A 69 -7.61 -0.54 -8.72
C ARG A 69 -7.68 -1.25 -7.37
N GLY A 70 -8.58 -2.22 -7.21
CA GLY A 70 -8.67 -3.01 -5.99
C GLY A 70 -7.41 -3.85 -5.72
N PHE A 71 -6.86 -4.48 -6.76
CA PHE A 71 -5.57 -5.17 -6.68
C PHE A 71 -4.45 -4.23 -6.22
N PHE A 72 -4.31 -3.07 -6.86
CA PHE A 72 -3.25 -2.13 -6.52
C PHE A 72 -3.33 -1.62 -5.07
N ILE A 73 -4.55 -1.34 -4.58
CA ILE A 73 -4.75 -0.93 -3.18
C ILE A 73 -4.37 -2.06 -2.20
N ASN A 74 -4.68 -3.31 -2.53
CA ASN A 74 -4.28 -4.44 -1.68
C ASN A 74 -2.76 -4.58 -1.63
N GLU A 75 -2.11 -4.54 -2.80
CA GLU A 75 -0.65 -4.56 -2.89
C GLU A 75 0.00 -3.42 -2.09
N TRP A 76 -0.54 -2.21 -2.22
CA TRP A 76 -0.11 -1.04 -1.47
C TRP A 76 -0.19 -1.28 0.04
N ASN A 77 -1.31 -1.81 0.52
CA ASN A 77 -1.53 -2.02 1.94
C ASN A 77 -0.66 -3.16 2.49
N ASP A 78 -0.47 -4.23 1.73
CA ASP A 78 0.35 -5.36 2.14
C ASP A 78 1.82 -4.94 2.25
N ARG A 79 2.34 -4.18 1.27
CA ARG A 79 3.70 -3.59 1.36
C ARG A 79 3.83 -2.62 2.51
N THR A 80 2.87 -1.70 2.65
CA THR A 80 2.88 -0.73 3.77
C THR A 80 2.94 -1.45 5.11
N LYS A 81 2.18 -2.54 5.26
CA LYS A 81 2.18 -3.32 6.48
C LYS A 81 3.50 -4.06 6.69
N CYS A 82 3.90 -4.91 5.74
CA CYS A 82 5.04 -5.81 5.90
C CYS A 82 6.39 -5.09 5.85
N ASP A 83 6.52 -4.09 4.98
CA ASP A 83 7.80 -3.44 4.67
C ASP A 83 8.02 -2.17 5.49
N LEU A 84 6.98 -1.57 6.08
CA LEU A 84 7.11 -0.35 6.89
C LEU A 84 6.54 -0.51 8.29
N LEU A 85 5.22 -0.72 8.43
CA LEU A 85 4.57 -0.65 9.74
C LEU A 85 5.05 -1.75 10.70
N ASP A 86 5.18 -2.99 10.21
CA ASP A 86 5.69 -4.09 11.02
C ASP A 86 7.16 -3.84 11.46
N GLN A 87 7.95 -3.11 10.67
CA GLN A 87 9.31 -2.71 11.02
C GLN A 87 9.33 -1.53 12.00
N ALA A 88 8.49 -0.52 11.78
CA ALA A 88 8.36 0.64 12.65
C ALA A 88 7.89 0.24 14.06
N MET A 89 6.96 -0.72 14.18
CA MET A 89 6.52 -1.27 15.47
C MET A 89 7.64 -2.00 16.24
N VAL A 90 8.63 -2.57 15.54
CA VAL A 90 9.82 -3.14 16.19
C VAL A 90 10.71 -2.02 16.73
N GLN A 91 10.85 -0.92 16.00
CA GLN A 91 11.69 0.22 16.40
C GLN A 91 11.06 1.09 17.50
N ASP A 92 9.72 1.18 17.58
CA ASP A 92 8.97 1.94 18.62
C ASP A 92 9.09 1.33 20.03
N SER A 93 9.71 0.15 20.15
CA SER A 93 10.18 -0.35 21.45
C SER A 93 11.35 0.48 22.01
N GLY A 94 11.95 1.36 21.20
CA GLY A 94 12.89 2.42 21.57
C GLY A 94 14.18 1.96 22.22
N THR A 95 14.29 0.68 22.57
CA THR A 95 15.23 0.18 23.56
C THR A 95 16.29 -0.66 22.85
N LEU A 96 17.43 -0.04 22.58
CA LEU A 96 18.60 -0.74 22.06
C LEU A 96 19.53 -1.12 23.21
N LEU A 97 20.13 -2.31 23.15
CA LEU A 97 21.17 -2.71 24.10
C LEU A 97 22.53 -2.20 23.58
N ALA A 98 23.12 -1.25 24.29
CA ALA A 98 24.44 -0.73 23.98
C ALA A 98 25.55 -1.78 24.26
N PRO A 99 26.75 -1.64 23.67
CA PRO A 99 27.86 -2.56 23.88
C PRO A 99 28.33 -2.68 25.34
N ASP A 100 27.99 -1.71 26.18
CA ASP A 100 28.27 -1.70 27.62
C ASP A 100 27.16 -2.38 28.45
N GLY A 101 26.13 -2.90 27.80
CA GLY A 101 24.98 -3.55 28.43
C GLY A 101 23.91 -2.59 28.95
N SER A 102 24.02 -1.29 28.68
CA SER A 102 22.98 -0.31 29.01
C SER A 102 21.87 -0.28 27.98
N PHE A 103 20.68 0.13 28.40
CA PHE A 103 19.54 0.36 27.51
C PHE A 103 19.53 1.81 27.04
N VAL A 104 19.54 2.03 25.74
CA VAL A 104 19.54 3.36 25.11
C VAL A 104 18.18 3.58 24.44
N PHE A 105 17.56 4.71 24.74
CA PHE A 105 16.39 5.20 24.03
C PHE A 105 16.83 6.00 22.79
N GLN A 106 16.50 5.51 21.60
CA GLN A 106 16.73 6.24 20.36
C GLN A 106 15.44 6.98 19.95
N GLU A 107 15.52 8.30 19.83
CA GLU A 107 14.44 9.07 19.19
C GLU A 107 14.35 8.65 17.72
N LEU A 108 13.17 8.20 17.30
CA LEU A 108 12.86 7.87 15.92
C LEU A 108 12.88 9.15 15.08
N ASP A 109 13.82 9.21 14.14
CA ASP A 109 13.86 10.28 13.14
C ASP A 109 12.83 9.97 12.04
N SER A 110 11.68 10.63 12.10
CA SER A 110 10.57 10.44 11.15
C SER A 110 10.96 10.73 9.69
N SER A 111 12.09 11.40 9.45
CA SER A 111 12.59 11.64 8.10
C SER A 111 13.07 10.36 7.39
N ASN A 112 13.46 9.33 8.15
CA ASN A 112 13.86 8.04 7.59
C ASN A 112 12.63 7.21 7.18
N ASP A 113 11.56 7.25 7.99
CA ASP A 113 10.30 6.55 7.72
C ASP A 113 9.61 7.09 6.47
N GLU A 114 9.64 8.41 6.25
CA GLU A 114 9.10 9.02 5.03
C GLU A 114 9.89 8.58 3.79
N GLN A 115 11.22 8.55 3.86
CA GLN A 115 12.06 8.10 2.73
C GLN A 115 11.83 6.63 2.42
N GLU A 116 11.74 5.78 3.44
CA GLU A 116 11.45 4.37 3.28
C GLU A 116 10.06 4.14 2.70
N TYR A 117 9.04 4.86 3.21
CA TYR A 117 7.69 4.84 2.67
C TYR A 117 7.64 5.22 1.19
N LEU A 118 8.28 6.33 0.81
CA LEU A 118 8.34 6.77 -0.59
C LEU A 118 9.13 5.78 -1.46
N PHE A 119 10.14 5.12 -0.91
CA PHE A 119 10.95 4.14 -1.63
C PHE A 119 10.18 2.84 -1.90
N ILE A 120 9.48 2.29 -0.90
CA ILE A 120 8.62 1.10 -1.07
C ILE A 120 7.49 1.38 -2.06
N HIS A 121 7.00 2.62 -2.09
CA HIS A 121 5.90 3.08 -2.96
C HIS A 121 6.39 3.90 -4.15
N SER A 122 7.42 3.43 -4.83
CA SER A 122 7.89 4.04 -6.09
C SER A 122 7.52 3.19 -7.30
N ALA A 123 6.96 3.83 -8.33
CA ALA A 123 6.66 3.17 -9.60
C ALA A 123 7.89 2.50 -10.23
N HIS A 124 9.09 3.03 -9.97
CA HIS A 124 10.34 2.39 -10.37
C HIS A 124 10.57 1.05 -9.70
N ARG A 125 10.45 0.99 -8.36
CA ARG A 125 10.64 -0.25 -7.61
C ARG A 125 9.58 -1.28 -7.99
N LEU A 126 8.31 -0.88 -8.03
CA LEU A 126 7.20 -1.76 -8.40
C LEU A 126 7.38 -2.36 -9.79
N ALA A 127 7.75 -1.55 -10.79
CA ALA A 127 7.96 -2.04 -12.14
C ALA A 127 9.14 -3.02 -12.30
N ASN A 128 9.99 -3.16 -11.28
CA ASN A 128 11.11 -4.10 -11.26
C ASN A 128 10.90 -5.25 -10.25
N ASP A 129 9.75 -5.31 -9.58
CA ASP A 129 9.44 -6.34 -8.61
C ASP A 129 8.83 -7.58 -9.30
N PRO A 130 9.49 -8.75 -9.29
CA PRO A 130 9.02 -9.94 -10.00
C PRO A 130 7.69 -10.49 -9.48
N GLU A 131 7.44 -10.37 -8.17
CA GLU A 131 6.20 -10.85 -7.55
C GLU A 131 5.04 -9.97 -7.98
N PHE A 132 5.24 -8.65 -7.95
CA PHE A 132 4.26 -7.68 -8.43
C PHE A 132 3.92 -7.88 -9.92
N LEU A 133 4.93 -8.05 -10.78
CA LEU A 133 4.73 -8.29 -12.20
C LEU A 133 3.99 -9.61 -12.46
N THR A 134 4.27 -10.65 -11.68
CA THR A 134 3.54 -11.93 -11.75
C THR A 134 2.07 -11.75 -11.37
N ALA A 135 1.80 -11.00 -10.30
CA ALA A 135 0.44 -10.70 -9.86
C ALA A 135 -0.33 -9.84 -10.88
N ILE A 136 0.32 -8.85 -11.49
CA ILE A 136 -0.28 -8.05 -12.58
C ILE A 136 -0.77 -8.93 -13.72
N ASN A 137 0.05 -9.89 -14.18
CA ASN A 137 -0.35 -10.78 -15.27
C ASN A 137 -1.61 -11.58 -14.93
N GLN A 138 -1.72 -12.06 -13.68
CA GLN A 138 -2.91 -12.78 -13.21
C GLN A 138 -4.13 -11.87 -13.12
N VAL A 139 -3.97 -10.62 -12.69
CA VAL A 139 -5.06 -9.66 -12.55
C VAL A 139 -5.52 -9.14 -13.91
N MET A 140 -4.60 -8.91 -14.84
CA MET A 140 -4.93 -8.56 -16.23
C MET A 140 -5.89 -9.59 -16.85
N ASP A 141 -5.62 -10.87 -16.62
CA ASP A 141 -6.49 -11.95 -17.04
C ASP A 141 -7.92 -11.79 -16.51
N LEU A 142 -8.10 -11.37 -15.25
CA LEU A 142 -9.41 -11.10 -14.66
C LEU A 142 -10.07 -9.85 -15.25
N VAL A 143 -9.30 -8.78 -15.48
CA VAL A 143 -9.80 -7.55 -16.09
C VAL A 143 -10.32 -7.82 -17.50
N PHE A 144 -9.54 -8.49 -18.34
CA PHE A 144 -9.93 -8.72 -19.73
C PHE A 144 -10.92 -9.88 -19.91
N LYS A 145 -10.98 -10.85 -18.98
CA LYS A 145 -12.05 -11.87 -18.96
C LYS A 145 -13.39 -11.29 -18.51
N SER A 146 -13.40 -10.35 -17.56
CA SER A 146 -14.61 -9.65 -17.11
C SER A 146 -15.11 -8.59 -18.10
N SER A 147 -14.24 -8.12 -18.99
CA SER A 147 -14.55 -7.12 -20.03
C SER A 147 -15.17 -7.72 -21.30
N LYS A 148 -15.64 -8.97 -21.29
CA LYS A 148 -16.41 -9.54 -22.40
C LYS A 148 -17.78 -8.85 -22.49
N TRP A 149 -17.86 -7.87 -23.39
CA TRP A 149 -19.10 -7.42 -24.01
C TRP A 149 -19.59 -8.46 -25.01
#